data_AF-A0A4Y2UQ88-F1
#
_entry.id   AF-A0A4Y2UQ88-F1
#
_cell.length_a   1.000
_cell.length_b   1.000
_cell.length_c   1.000
_cell.angle_alpha   90.00
_cell.angle_beta   90.00
_cell.angle_gamma   90.00
#
_symmetry.space_group_name_H-M   'P 1'
#
loop_
_entity.id
_entity.type
_entity.pdbx_description
1 polymer ?
#
loop_
_entity_poly.entity_id
_entity_poly.type
_entity_poly.pdbx_seq_one_letter_code
_entity_poly.pdbx_strand_id
1 'polypeptide(L)'
;MPITRLEYILDDLYEEEGPVLLFDHLLSSKTDDHLVTLHLEGMRPIQLLSTTFIPFFQACKKLKCLKLFIISSNSVIDLLLKSWQENPPESLEEVIIDVSNVNEDDYPILMNLTTEYVSLLELAGLNLTVNLHIQRTIN
;
A
#
# COMPACT_ATOMS: atom_id res chain seq x y z
N MET A 1 14.42 21.55 -5.40
CA MET A 1 13.52 20.88 -6.36
C MET A 1 12.49 20.11 -5.57
N PRO A 2 11.20 20.14 -5.93
CA PRO A 2 10.21 19.31 -5.25
C PRO A 2 10.49 17.83 -5.49
N ILE A 3 10.31 16.99 -4.47
CA ILE A 3 10.40 15.54 -4.59
C ILE A 3 9.12 15.05 -5.23
N THR A 4 9.21 14.51 -6.45
CA THR A 4 8.06 13.96 -7.18
C THR A 4 7.97 12.44 -7.08
N ARG A 5 9.07 11.77 -6.72
CA ARG A 5 9.12 10.32 -6.49
C ARG A 5 9.85 10.04 -5.19
N LEU A 6 9.25 9.23 -4.34
CA LEU A 6 9.84 8.74 -3.10
C LEU A 6 9.88 7.21 -3.15
N GLU A 7 11.04 6.66 -2.82
CA GLU A 7 11.24 5.23 -2.60
C GLU A 7 11.72 5.05 -1.17
N TYR A 8 11.05 4.19 -0.41
CA TYR A 8 11.37 4.00 0.99
C TYR A 8 11.25 2.54 1.37
N ILE A 9 12.28 2.04 2.05
CA ILE A 9 12.35 0.68 2.57
C ILE A 9 12.18 0.77 4.09
N LEU A 10 11.10 0.20 4.59
CA LEU A 10 10.81 0.02 6.00
C LEU A 10 11.60 -1.19 6.51
N ASP A 11 12.80 -0.92 7.02
CA ASP A 11 13.64 -1.93 7.66
C ASP A 11 13.03 -2.39 9.00
N ASP A 12 13.20 -3.67 9.32
CA ASP A 12 12.62 -4.35 10.50
C ASP A 12 13.05 -3.72 11.85
N LEU A 13 14.12 -2.92 11.80
CA LEU A 13 14.75 -2.26 12.95
C LEU A 13 14.02 -1.00 13.41
N TYR A 14 13.10 -0.45 12.61
CA TYR A 14 12.27 0.66 13.06
C TYR A 14 11.04 0.09 13.76
N GLU A 15 11.00 0.32 15.07
CA GLU A 15 9.89 0.02 16.00
C GLU A 15 8.54 0.48 15.44
N GLU A 16 7.43 0.06 16.07
CA GLU A 16 6.04 0.33 15.66
C GLU A 16 5.75 1.79 15.20
N GLU A 17 6.58 2.76 15.63
CA GLU A 17 6.49 4.19 15.31
C GLU A 17 7.18 4.64 14.01
N GLY A 18 8.07 3.84 13.41
CA GLY A 18 8.87 4.24 12.23
C GLY A 18 8.07 4.78 11.04
N PRO A 19 7.05 4.05 10.54
CA PRO A 19 6.20 4.53 9.45
C PRO A 19 5.39 5.76 9.84
N VAL A 20 4.92 5.85 11.08
CA VAL A 20 4.16 7.02 11.58
C VAL A 20 5.03 8.27 11.49
N LEU A 21 6.26 8.20 12.00
CA LEU A 21 7.23 9.29 11.94
C LEU A 21 7.58 9.69 10.50
N LEU A 22 7.68 8.72 9.58
CA LEU A 22 7.91 8.99 8.17
C LEU A 22 6.76 9.81 7.57
N PHE A 23 5.51 9.35 7.71
CA PHE A 23 4.37 10.04 7.12
C PHE A 23 4.13 11.41 7.77
N ASP A 24 4.29 11.54 9.09
CA ASP A 24 4.22 12.83 9.78
C ASP A 24 5.33 13.78 9.29
N HIS A 25 6.53 13.26 9.04
CA HIS A 25 7.62 14.04 8.47
C HIS A 25 7.33 14.48 7.02
N LEU A 26 6.77 13.60 6.19
CA LEU A 26 6.40 13.92 4.82
C LEU A 26 5.29 14.98 4.75
N LEU A 27 4.31 14.90 5.65
CA LEU A 27 3.25 15.91 5.78
C LEU A 27 3.81 17.25 6.28
N SER A 28 4.63 17.25 7.34
CA SER A 28 5.20 18.48 7.90
C SER A 28 6.19 19.18 6.96
N SER A 29 6.84 18.42 6.07
CA SER A 29 7.76 18.95 5.05
C SER A 29 7.05 19.45 3.78
N LYS A 30 5.71 19.35 3.71
CA LYS A 30 4.91 19.68 2.50
C LYS A 30 5.33 18.89 1.26
N THR A 31 5.86 17.69 1.46
CA THR A 31 6.27 16.82 0.35
C THR A 31 5.05 16.25 -0.37
N ASP A 32 3.93 16.09 0.35
CA ASP A 32 2.61 15.69 -0.15
C ASP A 32 2.05 16.59 -1.27
N ASP A 33 2.39 17.89 -1.26
CA ASP A 33 1.98 18.86 -2.30
C ASP A 33 2.60 18.58 -3.68
N HIS A 34 3.66 17.77 -3.72
CA HIS A 34 4.46 17.54 -4.92
C HIS A 34 4.71 16.07 -5.25
N LEU A 35 4.44 15.16 -4.31
CA LEU A 35 4.66 13.74 -4.49
C LEU A 35 3.72 13.19 -5.56
N VAL A 36 4.29 12.58 -6.60
CA VAL A 36 3.56 11.97 -7.73
C VAL A 36 3.61 10.46 -7.66
N THR A 37 4.73 9.90 -7.19
CA THR A 37 4.94 8.46 -7.09
C THR A 37 5.51 8.10 -5.73
N LEU A 38 4.92 7.11 -5.08
CA LEU A 38 5.41 6.55 -3.83
C LEU A 38 5.64 5.06 -3.99
N HIS A 39 6.85 4.60 -3.67
CA HIS A 39 7.20 3.19 -3.57
C HIS A 39 7.59 2.87 -2.13
N LEU A 40 6.87 1.95 -1.51
CA LEU A 40 7.14 1.48 -0.16
C LEU A 40 7.43 -0.01 -0.19
N GLU A 41 8.54 -0.41 0.42
CA GLU A 41 8.86 -1.81 0.67
C GLU A 41 8.88 -2.04 2.18
N GLY A 42 8.15 -3.04 2.69
CA GLY A 42 8.12 -3.30 4.14
C GLY A 42 7.68 -4.71 4.51
N MET A 43 8.34 -5.31 5.50
CA MET A 43 8.12 -6.69 5.91
C MET A 43 6.90 -6.88 6.84
N ARG A 44 6.30 -5.81 7.38
CA ARG A 44 5.15 -5.93 8.31
C ARG A 44 3.90 -5.15 7.89
N PRO A 45 2.73 -5.81 7.78
CA PRO A 45 1.53 -5.19 7.23
C PRO A 45 0.81 -4.23 8.20
N ILE A 46 0.94 -4.44 9.51
CA ILE A 46 0.22 -3.68 10.54
C ILE A 46 0.62 -2.20 10.55
N GLN A 47 1.85 -1.91 10.16
CA GLN A 47 2.41 -0.57 10.07
C GLN A 47 1.79 0.28 8.94
N LEU A 48 1.30 -0.38 7.87
CA LEU A 48 0.63 0.25 6.72
C LEU A 48 -0.85 0.56 7.00
N LEU A 49 -1.42 0.06 8.10
CA LEU A 49 -2.79 0.38 8.51
C LEU A 49 -2.82 1.33 9.71
N SER A 50 -1.68 1.91 10.08
CA SER A 50 -1.61 2.92 11.13
C SER A 50 -2.57 4.08 10.81
N THR A 51 -3.05 4.74 11.86
CA THR A 51 -3.98 5.88 11.77
C THR A 51 -3.43 7.04 10.94
N THR A 52 -2.16 7.02 10.53
CA THR A 52 -1.50 8.01 9.68
C THR A 52 -1.38 7.62 8.22
N PHE A 53 -1.48 6.33 7.86
CA PHE A 53 -1.31 5.88 6.48
C PHE A 53 -2.44 6.36 5.57
N ILE A 54 -3.70 6.01 5.89
CA ILE A 54 -4.87 6.42 5.09
C ILE A 54 -4.97 7.95 4.97
N PRO A 55 -4.84 8.74 6.05
CA PRO A 55 -4.86 10.20 5.96
C PRO A 55 -3.73 10.79 5.10
N PHE A 56 -2.55 10.16 5.08
CA PHE A 56 -1.45 10.62 4.23
C PHE A 56 -1.81 10.56 2.74
N PHE A 57 -2.39 9.45 2.28
CA PHE A 57 -2.85 9.33 0.88
C PHE A 57 -3.94 10.34 0.55
N GLN A 58 -4.82 10.63 1.50
CA GLN A 58 -5.87 11.64 1.35
C GLN A 58 -5.32 13.08 1.28
N ALA A 59 -4.21 13.36 1.98
CA ALA A 59 -3.52 14.65 1.94
C ALA A 59 -2.74 14.85 0.63
N CYS A 60 -2.21 13.78 0.05
CA CYS A 60 -1.46 13.85 -1.21
C CYS A 60 -2.37 14.21 -2.39
N LYS A 61 -2.32 15.47 -2.84
CA LYS A 61 -3.16 15.97 -3.95
C LYS A 61 -2.60 15.70 -5.36
N LYS A 62 -1.39 15.17 -5.48
CA LYS A 62 -0.75 14.88 -6.76
C LYS A 62 -0.23 13.45 -6.90
N LEU A 63 -0.46 12.61 -5.89
CA LEU A 63 0.05 11.24 -5.87
C LEU A 63 -0.77 10.37 -6.81
N LYS A 64 -0.21 10.09 -7.98
CA LYS A 64 -0.85 9.30 -9.04
C LYS A 64 -0.57 7.82 -8.94
N CYS A 65 0.61 7.44 -8.44
CA CYS A 65 1.08 6.05 -8.47
C CYS A 65 1.59 5.62 -7.09
N LEU A 66 1.06 4.50 -6.60
CA LEU A 66 1.50 3.85 -5.37
C LEU A 66 2.00 2.44 -5.69
N LYS A 67 3.20 2.10 -5.21
CA LYS A 67 3.75 0.75 -5.25
C LYS A 67 4.02 0.29 -3.84
N LEU A 68 3.48 -0.87 -3.47
CA LEU A 68 3.62 -1.48 -2.16
C LEU A 68 4.21 -2.87 -2.32
N PHE A 69 5.32 -3.14 -1.63
CA PHE A 69 5.82 -4.50 -1.43
C PHE A 69 5.63 -4.90 0.03
N ILE A 70 4.86 -5.95 0.28
CA ILE A 70 4.47 -6.38 1.63
C ILE A 70 4.64 -7.87 1.84
N ILE A 71 4.95 -8.26 3.07
CA ILE A 71 4.92 -9.66 3.53
C ILE A 71 3.70 -9.79 4.44
N SER A 72 2.55 -10.20 3.90
CA SER A 72 1.25 -9.98 4.56
C SER A 72 0.31 -11.18 4.62
N SER A 73 -0.53 -11.19 5.66
CA SER A 73 -1.74 -12.00 5.77
C SER A 73 -2.92 -11.37 5.01
N ASN A 74 -3.95 -12.18 4.79
CA ASN A 74 -5.17 -11.83 4.06
C ASN A 74 -5.92 -10.62 4.66
N SER A 75 -5.92 -10.51 5.99
CA SER A 75 -6.65 -9.47 6.72
C SER A 75 -6.20 -8.05 6.42
N VAL A 76 -4.91 -7.83 6.13
CA VAL A 76 -4.41 -6.46 5.91
C VAL A 76 -4.71 -5.95 4.51
N ILE A 77 -4.62 -6.83 3.51
CA ILE A 77 -5.02 -6.50 2.14
C ILE A 77 -6.50 -6.15 2.11
N ASP A 78 -7.35 -6.96 2.74
CA ASP A 78 -8.79 -6.70 2.82
C ASP A 78 -9.09 -5.32 3.43
N LEU A 79 -8.47 -4.99 4.57
CA LEU A 79 -8.64 -3.70 5.24
C LEU A 79 -8.18 -2.51 4.38
N LEU A 80 -7.02 -2.64 3.71
CA LEU A 80 -6.49 -1.59 2.84
C LEU A 80 -7.45 -1.33 1.67
N LEU A 81 -7.85 -2.39 0.95
CA LEU A 81 -8.71 -2.28 -0.22
C LEU A 81 -10.10 -1.77 0.15
N LYS A 82 -10.66 -2.22 1.28
CA LYS A 82 -11.91 -1.69 1.82
C LYS A 82 -11.81 -0.20 2.13
N SER A 83 -10.71 0.27 2.71
CA SER A 83 -10.52 1.69 3.02
C SER A 83 -10.54 2.58 1.76
N TRP A 84 -9.98 2.10 0.66
CA TRP A 84 -10.02 2.81 -0.63
C TRP A 84 -11.36 2.72 -1.33
N GLN A 85 -12.13 1.66 -1.09
CA GLN A 85 -13.52 1.58 -1.55
C GLN A 85 -14.40 2.60 -0.84
N GLU A 86 -14.23 2.78 0.47
CA GLU A 86 -15.01 3.73 1.28
C GLU A 86 -14.56 5.18 1.03
N ASN A 87 -13.25 5.42 0.95
CA ASN A 87 -12.66 6.74 0.75
C ASN A 87 -11.49 6.65 -0.24
N PRO A 88 -11.78 6.64 -1.55
CA PRO A 88 -10.73 6.57 -2.57
C PRO A 88 -9.87 7.85 -2.51
N PRO A 89 -8.53 7.74 -2.60
CA PRO A 89 -7.67 8.90 -2.68
C PRO A 89 -7.88 9.63 -4.02
N GLU A 90 -8.25 10.91 -3.96
CA GLU A 90 -8.71 11.70 -5.11
C GLU A 90 -7.73 11.74 -6.30
N SER A 91 -6.42 11.73 -6.02
CA SER A 91 -5.39 11.89 -7.06
C SER A 91 -4.75 10.58 -7.52
N LEU A 92 -5.09 9.46 -6.87
CA LEU A 92 -4.46 8.17 -7.11
C LEU A 92 -5.09 7.49 -8.32
N GLU A 93 -4.26 7.17 -9.31
CA GLU A 93 -4.68 6.58 -10.59
C GLU A 93 -4.26 5.11 -10.67
N GLU A 94 -3.10 4.76 -10.11
CA GLU A 94 -2.51 3.42 -10.20
C GLU A 94 -1.98 2.95 -8.84
N VAL A 95 -2.32 1.71 -8.49
CA VAL A 95 -1.79 0.99 -7.33
C VAL A 95 -1.26 -0.37 -7.74
N ILE A 96 -0.03 -0.67 -7.34
CA ILE A 96 0.59 -1.98 -7.50
C ILE A 96 0.91 -2.52 -6.11
N ILE A 97 0.42 -3.71 -5.79
CA ILE A 97 0.68 -4.39 -4.52
C ILE A 97 1.36 -5.73 -4.81
N ASP A 98 2.61 -5.87 -4.40
CA ASP A 98 3.34 -7.13 -4.41
C ASP A 98 3.29 -7.76 -3.01
N VAL A 99 2.62 -8.90 -2.89
CA VAL A 99 2.43 -9.64 -1.64
C VAL A 99 3.33 -10.86 -1.67
N SER A 100 4.34 -10.86 -0.83
CA SER A 100 5.26 -11.98 -0.66
C SER A 100 4.88 -12.88 0.51
N ASN A 101 5.43 -14.10 0.47
CA ASN A 101 5.27 -15.10 1.53
C ASN A 101 3.82 -15.57 1.73
N VAL A 102 3.05 -15.63 0.65
CA VAL A 102 1.67 -16.13 0.69
C VAL A 102 1.70 -17.64 0.91
N ASN A 103 0.97 -18.13 1.90
CA ASN A 103 0.77 -19.56 2.12
C ASN A 103 -0.03 -20.15 0.94
N GLU A 104 0.34 -21.35 0.49
CA GLU A 104 -0.34 -22.06 -0.60
C GLU A 104 -1.84 -22.27 -0.31
N ASP A 105 -2.20 -22.53 0.96
CA ASP A 105 -3.60 -22.69 1.38
C ASP A 105 -4.38 -21.37 1.34
N ASP A 106 -3.70 -20.24 1.58
CA ASP A 106 -4.30 -18.89 1.60
C ASP A 106 -4.36 -18.26 0.20
N TYR A 107 -3.50 -18.70 -0.72
CA TYR A 107 -3.41 -18.18 -2.09
C TYR A 107 -4.76 -18.13 -2.83
N PRO A 108 -5.59 -19.20 -2.89
CA PRO A 108 -6.87 -19.12 -3.59
C PRO A 108 -7.85 -18.14 -2.94
N ILE A 109 -7.79 -17.98 -1.61
CA ILE A 109 -8.64 -17.05 -0.87
C ILE A 109 -8.24 -15.61 -1.22
N LEU A 110 -6.94 -15.31 -1.18
CA LEU A 110 -6.40 -14.02 -1.58
C LEU A 110 -6.65 -13.69 -3.04
N MET A 111 -6.50 -14.67 -3.94
CA MET A 111 -6.76 -14.47 -5.37
C MET A 111 -8.22 -14.08 -5.62
N ASN A 112 -9.17 -14.75 -4.97
CA ASN A 112 -10.59 -14.40 -5.11
C ASN A 112 -10.89 -13.02 -4.53
N LEU A 113 -10.37 -12.72 -3.33
CA LEU A 113 -10.54 -11.43 -2.67
C LEU A 113 -10.00 -10.28 -3.53
N THR A 114 -8.77 -10.41 -4.02
CA THR A 114 -8.11 -9.40 -4.85
C THR A 114 -8.84 -9.21 -6.18
N THR A 115 -9.32 -10.29 -6.82
CA THR A 115 -10.10 -10.20 -8.07
C THR A 115 -11.39 -9.39 -7.89
N GLU A 116 -12.09 -9.57 -6.76
CA GLU A 116 -13.29 -8.80 -6.44
C GLU A 116 -12.96 -7.31 -6.27
N TYR A 117 -11.97 -6.97 -5.45
CA TYR A 117 -11.58 -5.59 -5.21
C TYR A 117 -10.99 -4.89 -6.43
N VAL A 118 -10.20 -5.58 -7.26
CA VAL A 118 -9.69 -5.03 -8.53
C VAL A 118 -10.86 -4.58 -9.40
N SER A 119 -11.86 -5.43 -9.57
CA SER A 119 -13.06 -5.09 -10.35
C SER A 119 -13.80 -3.89 -9.78
N LEU A 120 -13.96 -3.82 -8.45
CA LEU A 120 -14.68 -2.73 -7.77
C LEU A 120 -13.93 -1.39 -7.83
N LEU A 121 -12.61 -1.41 -7.64
CA LEU A 121 -11.79 -0.20 -7.63
C LEU A 121 -11.53 0.32 -9.04
N GLU A 122 -11.40 -0.55 -10.04
CA GLU A 122 -11.32 -0.14 -11.45
C GLU A 122 -12.60 0.60 -11.89
N LEU A 123 -13.78 0.12 -11.46
CA LEU A 123 -15.05 0.83 -11.69
C LEU A 123 -15.10 2.20 -11.01
N ALA A 124 -14.36 2.38 -9.91
CA ALA A 124 -14.21 3.66 -9.23
C ALA A 124 -13.10 4.55 -9.83
N GLY A 125 -12.42 4.10 -10.89
CA GLY A 125 -11.36 4.84 -11.58
C GLY A 125 -9.95 4.63 -11.01
N LEU A 126 -9.76 3.68 -10.10
CA LEU A 126 -8.47 3.32 -9.52
C LEU A 126 -7.97 2.02 -10.14
N ASN A 127 -6.87 2.08 -10.89
CA ASN A 127 -6.27 0.88 -11.49
C ASN A 127 -5.46 0.12 -10.44
N LEU A 128 -5.96 -1.05 -10.01
CA LEU A 128 -5.31 -1.88 -9.01
C LEU A 128 -4.70 -3.13 -9.66
N THR A 129 -3.41 -3.37 -9.41
CA THR A 129 -2.73 -4.62 -9.72
C THR A 129 -2.24 -5.26 -8.42
N VAL A 130 -2.61 -6.52 -8.17
CA VAL A 130 -2.12 -7.29 -7.03
C VAL A 130 -1.37 -8.53 -7.53
N ASN A 131 -0.10 -8.63 -7.15
CA ASN A 131 0.75 -9.78 -7.45
C ASN A 131 0.94 -10.60 -6.17
N LEU A 132 0.59 -11.88 -6.21
CA LEU A 132 0.71 -12.80 -5.08
C LEU A 132 1.87 -13.77 -5.32
N HIS A 133 2.86 -13.76 -4.42
CA HIS A 133 4.05 -14.60 -4.50
C HIS A 133 4.01 -15.68 -3.40
N ILE A 134 3.79 -16.93 -3.81
CA ILE A 134 3.70 -18.09 -2.90
C ILE A 134 5.07 -18.38 -2.27
N GLN A 135 5.08 -18.65 -0.96
CA GLN A 135 6.26 -19.20 -0.28
C GLN A 135 6.50 -20.63 -0.76
N ARG A 136 7.48 -20.85 -1.64
CA ARG A 136 7.90 -22.22 -1.99
C ARG A 136 8.76 -22.78 -0.87
N THR A 137 8.20 -23.70 -0.09
CA THR A 137 8.99 -24.56 0.80
C THR A 137 9.80 -25.52 -0.08
N ILE A 138 11.12 -25.32 -0.15
CA ILE A 138 12.01 -26.30 -0.76
C ILE A 138 12.18 -27.42 0.29
N ASN A 139 11.52 -28.56 0.06
CA ASN A 139 11.75 -29.79 0.82
C ASN A 139 13.08 -30.45 0.42
#